data_AF-A0A6B3GY52-F1
#
_entry.id   AF-A0A6B3GY52-F1
#
_cell.length_a   1.000
_cell.length_b   1.000
_cell.length_c   1.000
_cell.angle_alpha   90.00
_cell.angle_beta   90.00
_cell.angle_gamma   90.00
#
_symmetry.space_group_name_H-M   'P 1'
#
loop_
_entity.id
_entity.type
_entity.pdbx_description
1 polymer ?
#
loop_
_entity_poly.entity_id
_entity_poly.type
_entity_poly.pdbx_seq_one_letter_code
_entity_poly.pdbx_strand_id
1 'polypeptide(L)' 'MTIVALESLSFGLGRMAEAAAEAGHRLCLLTGDRAVYRHELAVLPPEALDVVDVDTGDQDAVRRALDAVP' A
#
# COMPACT_ATOMS: atom_id res chain seq x y z
N MET A 1 2.02 -5.21 13.17
CA MET A 1 1.61 -6.14 12.09
C MET A 1 1.36 -5.31 10.85
N THR A 2 1.78 -5.79 9.70
CA THR A 2 1.55 -5.09 8.43
C THR A 2 0.29 -5.61 7.75
N ILE A 3 -0.58 -4.70 7.34
CA ILE A 3 -1.73 -4.98 6.49
C ILE A 3 -1.31 -4.64 5.06
N VAL A 4 -1.49 -5.59 4.16
CA VAL A 4 -1.21 -5.39 2.74
C VAL A 4 -2.51 -5.14 1.99
N ALA A 5 -2.56 -4.05 1.23
CA ALA A 5 -3.57 -3.80 0.21
C ALA A 5 -2.98 -4.17 -1.16
N LEU A 6 -3.54 -5.19 -1.81
CA LEU A 6 -3.22 -5.54 -3.20
C LEU A 6 -4.12 -4.71 -4.11
N GLU A 7 -3.58 -3.60 -4.61
CA GLU A 7 -4.34 -2.46 -5.11
C GLU A 7 -5.32 -1.87 -4.09
N SER A 8 -5.78 -0.66 -4.35
CA SER A 8 -6.82 0.00 -3.58
C SER A 8 -7.56 1.00 -4.46
N LEU A 9 -8.77 1.38 -4.03
CA LEU A 9 -9.35 2.62 -4.52
C LEU A 9 -8.43 3.76 -4.06
N SER A 10 -8.11 4.67 -4.98
CA SER A 10 -7.27 5.83 -4.66
C SER A 10 -7.97 6.72 -3.63
N PHE A 11 -9.27 6.94 -3.77
CA PHE A 11 -10.06 7.62 -2.75
C PHE A 11 -10.10 6.80 -1.46
N GLY A 12 -9.64 7.38 -0.35
CA GLY A 12 -9.66 6.74 0.96
C GLY A 12 -8.36 6.04 1.34
N LEU A 13 -7.33 6.01 0.48
CA LEU A 13 -6.02 5.46 0.83
C LEU A 13 -5.46 6.11 2.10
N GLY A 14 -5.56 7.44 2.21
CA GLY A 14 -5.14 8.16 3.42
C GLY A 14 -5.94 7.78 4.67
N ARG A 15 -7.25 7.57 4.54
CA ARG A 15 -8.11 7.14 5.65
C ARG A 15 -7.83 5.71 6.09
N MET A 16 -7.50 4.84 5.15
CA MET A 16 -7.07 3.48 5.47
C MET A 16 -5.71 3.47 6.19
N ALA A 17 -4.77 4.31 5.76
CA ALA A 17 -3.48 4.46 6.44
C ALA A 17 -3.66 4.99 7.87
N GLU A 18 -4.50 6.02 8.05
CA GLU A 18 -4.86 6.56 9.36
C GLU A 18 -5.50 5.50 10.27
N ALA A 19 -6.51 4.77 9.77
CA ALA A 19 -7.17 3.71 10.53
C ALA A 19 -6.23 2.55 10.88
N ALA A 20 -5.33 2.17 9.98
CA ALA A 20 -4.33 1.15 10.26
C ALA A 20 -3.38 1.61 11.38
N ALA A 21 -2.91 2.86 11.33
CA ALA A 21 -2.06 3.43 12.36
C ALA A 21 -2.76 3.50 13.73
N GLU A 22 -4.01 3.95 13.77
CA GLU A 22 -4.84 3.98 14.99
C GLU A 22 -5.03 2.58 15.60
N ALA A 23 -5.09 1.54 14.75
CA ALA A 23 -5.15 0.15 15.17
C ALA A 23 -3.78 -0.47 15.55
N GLY A 24 -2.68 0.30 15.48
CA GLY A 24 -1.33 -0.22 15.75
C GLY A 24 -0.77 -1.11 14.63
N HIS A 25 -1.20 -0.86 13.40
CA HIS A 25 -0.76 -1.57 12.20
C HIS A 25 -0.07 -0.63 11.21
N ARG A 26 0.79 -1.19 10.36
CA ARG A 26 1.33 -0.49 9.18
C ARG A 26 0.47 -0.86 7.97
N LEU A 27 0.25 0.09 7.08
CA LEU A 27 -0.33 -0.20 5.77
C LEU A 27 0.78 -0.29 4.71
N CYS A 28 0.72 -1.31 3.88
CA CYS A 28 1.57 -1.47 2.70
C CYS A 28 0.69 -1.62 1.46
N LEU A 29 0.87 -0.75 0.46
CA LEU A 29 0.20 -0.81 -0.83
C LEU A 29 1.09 -1.54 -1.84
N LEU A 30 0.61 -2.65 -2.38
CA LEU A 30 1.18 -3.31 -3.54
C LEU A 30 0.42 -2.84 -4.77
N THR A 31 1.11 -2.24 -5.75
CA THR A 31 0.45 -1.74 -6.95
C THR A 31 1.27 -1.92 -8.23
N GLY A 32 0.58 -2.20 -9.33
CA GLY A 32 1.15 -2.18 -10.67
C GLY A 32 1.27 -0.79 -11.28
N ASP A 33 0.57 0.21 -10.74
CA ASP A 33 0.61 1.59 -11.24
C ASP A 33 0.53 2.63 -10.11
N ARG A 34 1.70 3.03 -9.62
CA ARG A 34 1.86 4.10 -8.63
C ARG A 34 1.28 5.44 -9.09
N ALA A 35 1.18 5.70 -10.39
CA ALA A 35 0.69 6.99 -10.88
C ALA A 35 -0.79 7.20 -10.57
N VAL A 36 -1.57 6.13 -10.42
CA VAL A 36 -2.99 6.17 -10.00
C VAL A 36 -3.14 6.83 -8.62
N TYR A 37 -2.15 6.70 -7.74
CA TYR A 37 -2.18 7.21 -6.37
C TYR A 37 -1.42 8.53 -6.21
N ARG A 38 -0.95 9.16 -7.30
CA ARG A 38 -0.09 10.35 -7.25
C ARG A 38 -0.64 11.46 -6.36
N HIS A 39 -1.94 11.73 -6.42
CA HIS A 39 -2.56 12.78 -5.61
C HIS A 39 -2.47 12.46 -4.11
N GLU A 40 -2.91 11.27 -3.72
CA GLU A 40 -2.88 10.82 -2.32
C GLU A 40 -1.46 10.76 -1.77
N LEU A 41 -0.53 10.17 -2.53
CA LEU A 41 0.87 10.05 -2.12
C LEU A 41 1.58 11.41 -2.01
N ALA A 42 1.09 12.44 -2.70
CA ALA A 42 1.65 13.79 -2.60
C ALA A 42 1.16 14.54 -1.34
N VAL A 43 0.01 14.17 -0.78
CA VAL A 43 -0.57 14.83 0.40
C VAL A 43 -0.37 14.07 1.70
N LEU A 44 -0.09 12.77 1.61
CA LEU A 44 0.19 11.94 2.78
C LEU A 44 1.61 12.18 3.32
N PRO A 45 1.81 12.07 4.65
CA PRO A 45 3.15 11.98 5.22
C PRO A 45 3.92 10.82 4.57
N PRO A 46 5.21 11.00 4.23
CA PRO A 46 6.03 9.95 3.61
C PRO A 46 6.04 8.62 4.37
N GLU A 47 5.84 8.65 5.68
CA GLU A 47 5.81 7.51 6.59
C GLU A 47 4.41 6.91 6.82
N ALA A 48 3.36 7.46 6.21
CA ALA A 48 1.98 7.04 6.45
C ALA A 48 1.68 5.62 5.93
N LEU A 49 2.34 5.21 4.84
CA LEU A 49 2.26 3.85 4.31
C LEU A 49 3.52 3.50 3.52
N ASP A 50 3.78 2.19 3.40
CA ASP A 50 4.77 1.66 2.46
C ASP A 50 4.11 1.44 1.09
N VAL A 51 4.86 1.61 0.00
CA VAL A 51 4.37 1.34 -1.37
C VAL A 51 5.38 0.49 -2.12
N VAL A 52 4.94 -0.69 -2.56
CA VAL A 52 5.72 -1.65 -3.34
C VAL A 52 5.15 -1.70 -4.75
N ASP A 53 5.98 -1.34 -5.72
CA ASP A 53 5.63 -1.50 -7.13
C ASP A 53 5.79 -2.99 -7.50
N VAL A 54 4.71 -3.62 -7.94
CA VAL A 54 4.67 -5.04 -8.31
C VAL A 54 3.66 -5.25 -9.42
N ASP A 55 3.97 -6.14 -10.38
CA ASP A 55 2.96 -6.61 -11.32
C ASP A 55 1.89 -7.40 -10.55
N THR A 56 0.76 -6.76 -10.26
CA THR A 56 -0.34 -7.35 -9.48
C THR A 56 -1.10 -8.43 -10.25
N GLY A 57 -0.84 -8.59 -11.55
CA GLY A 57 -1.32 -9.71 -12.37
C GLY A 57 -0.44 -10.97 -12.29
N ASP A 58 0.81 -10.84 -11.86
CA ASP A 58 1.75 -11.96 -11.67
C ASP A 58 1.66 -12.48 -10.22
N GLN A 59 1.06 -13.67 -10.06
CA GLN A 59 0.87 -14.31 -8.76
C GLN A 59 2.19 -14.61 -8.04
N ASP A 60 3.24 -15.00 -8.78
CA ASP A 60 4.54 -15.30 -8.18
C ASP A 60 5.26 -14.03 -7.77
N ALA A 61 5.11 -12.94 -8.54
CA ALA A 61 5.60 -11.61 -8.14
C ALA A 61 4.91 -11.11 -6.87
N VAL A 62 3.58 -11.21 -6.79
CA VAL A 62 2.81 -10.85 -5.60
C VAL A 62 3.24 -11.70 -4.40
N ARG A 63 3.41 -13.01 -4.57
CA ARG A 63 3.87 -13.89 -3.48
C ARG A 63 5.23 -13.48 -2.94
N ARG A 64 6.20 -13.23 -3.83
CA ARG A 64 7.54 -12.74 -3.45
C ARG A 64 7.47 -11.39 -2.73
N ALA A 65 6.60 -10.49 -3.18
CA ALA A 65 6.40 -9.20 -2.54
C ALA A 65 5.83 -9.37 -1.13
N LEU A 66 4.80 -10.22 -0.95
CA LEU A 66 4.21 -10.52 0.35
C LEU A 66 5.23 -11.15 1.32
N ASP A 67 6.06 -12.09 0.85
CA ASP A 67 7.11 -12.72 1.67
C ASP A 67 8.20 -11.73 2.12
N ALA A 68 8.33 -10.60 1.44
CA ALA A 68 9.31 -9.54 1.77
C ALA A 68 8.73 -8.43 2.67
N VAL A 69 7.42 -8.42 2.93
CA VAL A 69 6.78 -7.44 3.80
C VAL A 69 7.05 -7.80 5.28
N PRO A 70 7.52 -6.84 6.12
CA PRO A 70 7.80 -7.07 7.54
C PRO A 70 6.58 -7.37 8.42
#